data_AF-A0AAW6EGD4-F1
#
_entry.id   AF-A0AAW6EGD4-F1
#
_cell.length_a   1.000
_cell.length_b   1.000
_cell.length_c   1.000
_cell.angle_alpha   90.00
_cell.angle_beta   90.00
_cell.angle_gamma   90.00
#
_symmetry.space_group_name_H-M   'P 1'
#
loop_
_entity.id
_entity.type
_entity.pdbx_description
1 polymer ?
#
loop_
_entity_poly.entity_id
_entity_poly.type
_entity_poly.pdbx_seq_one_letter_code
_entity_poly.pdbx_strand_id
1 'polypeptide(L)' 'MDKQKQIIRQNKYVAEKYDRFTATFPKGKKEEYRVHAEKKGLSLNGLINELIEDDIAKYKK' A
#
# COMPACT_ATOMS: atom_id res chain seq x y z
N MET A 1 11.52 -18.50 24.70
CA MET A 1 11.72 -17.04 24.53
C MET A 1 11.90 -16.66 23.05
N ASP A 2 11.46 -17.52 22.13
CA ASP A 2 11.97 -17.55 20.75
C ASP A 2 10.96 -16.97 19.74
N LYS A 3 9.67 -17.05 20.06
CA LYS A 3 8.60 -16.38 19.27
C LYS A 3 8.71 -14.85 19.30
N GLN A 4 9.12 -14.27 20.43
CA GLN A 4 9.27 -12.82 20.55
C GLN A 4 10.40 -12.28 19.65
N LYS A 5 11.53 -13.00 19.56
CA LYS A 5 12.66 -12.62 18.70
C LYS A 5 12.31 -12.67 17.21
N GLN A 6 11.52 -13.65 16.79
CA GLN A 6 11.03 -13.79 15.40
C GLN A 6 10.17 -12.57 14.99
N ILE A 7 9.24 -12.17 15.85
CA ILE A 7 8.34 -11.02 15.61
C ILE A 7 9.14 -9.71 15.49
N ILE A 8 10.11 -9.49 16.38
CA ILE A 8 10.96 -8.29 16.35
C ILE A 8 11.80 -8.23 15.07
N ARG A 9 12.34 -9.37 14.62
CA ARG A 9 13.15 -9.44 13.40
C ARG A 9 12.32 -9.20 12.14
N GLN A 10 11.12 -9.74 12.08
CA GLN A 10 10.18 -9.52 10.99
C GLN A 10 9.73 -8.05 10.94
N ASN A 11 9.41 -7.44 12.08
CA ASN A 11 9.04 -6.03 12.14
C ASN A 11 10.17 -5.10 11.70
N LYS A 12 11.43 -5.38 12.08
CA LYS A 12 12.59 -4.62 11.58
C LYS A 12 12.74 -4.72 10.08
N TYR A 13 12.61 -5.92 9.50
CA TYR A 13 12.70 -6.11 8.05
C TYR A 13 11.59 -5.39 7.29
N VAL A 14 10.36 -5.40 7.82
CA VAL A 14 9.23 -4.70 7.21
C VAL A 14 9.42 -3.18 7.28
N ALA A 15 9.88 -2.65 8.42
CA ALA A 15 10.10 -1.21 8.60
C ALA A 15 11.27 -0.67 7.74
N GLU A 16 12.28 -1.48 7.48
CA GLU A 16 13.45 -1.07 6.68
C GLU A 16 13.18 -1.09 5.17
N LYS A 17 12.24 -1.93 4.71
CA LYS A 17 11.96 -2.12 3.28
C LYS A 17 10.63 -1.58 2.79
N TYR A 18 9.68 -1.33 3.68
CA TYR A 18 8.33 -0.94 3.32
C TYR A 18 7.85 0.21 4.20
N ASP A 19 7.58 1.35 3.58
CA ASP A 19 6.78 2.41 4.19
C ASP A 19 5.33 1.92 4.32
N ARG A 20 4.85 1.85 5.56
CA ARG A 20 3.44 1.54 5.87
C ARG A 20 2.72 2.83 6.18
N PHE A 21 1.74 3.20 5.35
CA PHE A 21 0.80 4.27 5.66
C PHE A 21 -0.61 3.72 5.83
N THR A 22 -1.36 4.31 6.76
CA THR A 22 -2.78 4.01 6.96
C THR A 22 -3.59 5.06 6.22
N ALA A 23 -4.35 4.63 5.21
CA ALA A 23 -5.26 5.50 4.47
C ALA A 23 -6.70 5.36 4.99
N THR A 24 -7.27 6.46 5.48
CA THR A 24 -8.67 6.51 5.92
C THR A 24 -9.53 7.07 4.80
N PHE A 25 -10.44 6.25 4.27
CA PHE A 25 -11.39 6.66 3.23
C PHE A 25 -12.80 6.72 3.79
N PRO A 26 -13.69 7.56 3.23
CA PRO A 26 -15.10 7.54 3.57
C PRO A 26 -15.72 6.16 3.29
N LYS A 27 -16.69 5.78 4.11
CA LYS A 27 -17.40 4.50 4.00
C LYS A 27 -18.00 4.35 2.59
N GLY A 28 -17.79 3.20 1.96
CA GLY A 28 -18.24 2.90 0.59
C GLY A 28 -17.23 3.20 -0.51
N LYS A 29 -16.31 4.15 -0.32
CA LYS A 29 -15.29 4.47 -1.34
C LYS A 29 -14.25 3.38 -1.53
N LYS A 30 -13.93 2.62 -0.47
CA LYS A 30 -13.03 1.46 -0.55
C LYS A 30 -13.49 0.43 -1.59
N GLU A 31 -14.80 0.20 -1.68
CA GLU A 31 -15.37 -0.77 -2.61
C GLU A 31 -15.28 -0.26 -4.05
N GLU A 32 -15.60 1.02 -4.28
CA GLU A 32 -15.42 1.67 -5.58
C GLU A 32 -13.96 1.58 -6.07
N TYR A 33 -13.00 1.88 -5.18
CA TYR A 33 -11.58 1.78 -5.53
C TYR A 33 -11.15 0.33 -5.78
N ARG A 34 -11.69 -0.63 -5.03
CA ARG A 34 -11.41 -2.05 -5.23
C ARG A 34 -11.93 -2.51 -6.60
N VAL A 35 -13.17 -2.17 -6.96
CA VAL A 35 -13.75 -2.50 -8.27
C VAL A 35 -12.95 -1.85 -9.39
N HIS A 36 -12.50 -0.60 -9.22
CA HIS A 36 -11.62 0.06 -10.19
C HIS A 36 -10.26 -0.64 -10.33
N ALA A 37 -9.67 -1.07 -9.21
CA ALA A 37 -8.42 -1.82 -9.21
C ALA A 37 -8.58 -3.19 -9.89
N GLU A 38 -9.67 -3.92 -9.58
CA GLU A 38 -9.97 -5.22 -10.22
C GLU A 38 -10.19 -5.08 -11.73
N LYS A 39 -10.84 -4.01 -12.19
CA LYS A 39 -10.97 -3.70 -13.63
C LYS A 39 -9.61 -3.49 -14.31
N LYS A 40 -8.61 -3.00 -13.58
CA LYS A 40 -7.23 -2.85 -14.05
C LYS A 40 -6.36 -4.10 -13.83
N GLY A 41 -6.91 -5.16 -13.24
CA GLY A 41 -6.13 -6.35 -12.85
C GLY A 41 -5.15 -6.10 -11.70
N LEU A 42 -5.35 -5.01 -10.96
CA LEU A 42 -4.48 -4.56 -9.87
C LEU A 42 -5.17 -4.79 -8.51
N SER A 43 -4.36 -4.99 -7.47
CA SER A 43 -4.84 -4.85 -6.10
C SER A 43 -5.10 -3.38 -5.77
N LEU A 44 -5.98 -3.09 -4.81
CA LEU A 44 -6.23 -1.73 -4.34
C LEU A 44 -4.92 -1.01 -3.94
N ASN A 45 -4.00 -1.71 -3.27
CA ASN A 45 -2.68 -1.17 -2.92
C ASN A 45 -1.80 -0.91 -4.15
N GLY A 46 -1.86 -1.78 -5.16
CA GLY A 46 -1.11 -1.62 -6.41
C GLY A 46 -1.61 -0.41 -7.20
N LEU A 47 -2.93 -0.23 -7.26
CA LEU A 47 -3.54 0.96 -7.85
C LEU A 47 -3.08 2.25 -7.16
N ILE A 48 -3.03 2.27 -5.82
CA ILE A 48 -2.59 3.45 -5.07
C ILE A 48 -1.12 3.76 -5.36
N ASN A 49 -0.25 2.74 -5.38
CA ASN A 49 1.17 2.94 -5.72
C ASN A 49 1.34 3.48 -7.14
N GLU A 50 0.67 2.88 -8.15
CA GLU A 50 0.75 3.36 -9.53
C GLU A 50 0.25 4.81 -9.68
N LEU A 51 -0.81 5.19 -8.99
CA LEU A 51 -1.31 6.58 -9.02
C LEU A 51 -0.30 7.56 -8.43
N ILE A 52 0.36 7.19 -7.33
CA ILE A 52 1.40 8.01 -6.71
C ILE A 52 2.62 8.12 -7.63
N GLU A 53 3.05 7.01 -8.24
CA GLU A 53 4.18 6.99 -9.17
C GLU A 53 3.89 7.82 -10.44
N ASP A 54 2.69 7.71 -11.01
CA ASP A 54 2.24 8.52 -12.15
C ASP A 54 2.18 10.01 -11.82
N ASP A 55 1.68 10.38 -10.63
CA ASP A 55 1.62 11.77 -10.16
C ASP A 55 3.03 12.36 -9.98
N ILE A 56 3.94 11.62 -9.33
CA ILE A 56 5.35 12.02 -9.18
C ILE A 56 6.03 12.15 -10.55
N ALA A 57 5.76 11.23 -11.47
CA ALA A 57 6.31 11.27 -12.83
C ALA A 57 5.82 12.49 -13.61
N LYS A 58 4.56 12.87 -13.45
CA LYS A 58 3.98 14.10 -14.03
C LYS A 58 4.59 15.37 -13.43
N TYR A 59 4.85 15.38 -12.12
CA TYR A 59 5.44 16.54 -11.45
C TYR A 59 6.90 16.79 -11.85
N LYS A 60 7.63 15.75 -12.26
CA LYS A 60 9.01 15.84 -12.74
C LYS A 60 9.16 16.26 -14.21
N LYS A 61 8.06 16.49 -14.92
CA LYS A 61 8.05 16.81 -16.34
C LYS A 61 7.80 18.31 -16.56
#